data_AF-A0A8S1NAL6-F1
#
_entry.id   AF-A0A8S1NAL6-F1
#
_cell.length_a   1.000
_cell.length_b   1.000
_cell.length_c   1.000
_cell.angle_alpha   90.00
_cell.angle_beta   90.00
_cell.angle_gamma   90.00
#
_symmetry.space_group_name_H-M   'P 1'
#
loop_
_entity.id
_entity.type
_entity.pdbx_description
1 polymer ?
#
loop_
_entity_poly.entity_id
_entity_poly.type
_entity_poly.pdbx_seq_one_letter_code
_entity_poly.pdbx_strand_id
1 'polypeptide(L)'
;MEQFNGKPQDNILITQPLTKQKYPALFHDEKFGKDFESNYSKLQEIMDNLQGKVEQIVKSQEDDFMKAYKDQMNELQIDLKAMKRKIDEESLKQKADEKKRILEEERDYFRQEALRLDNLNKEQLRTIEELKFKLKITIEEKNYYEGFVIDSKKENKALKFELLQLYKQKMEDQKTLNRIQQQSQTQQISKLNSKKQSDNRPQTQEGIRSEGNLFIKDDFNSEFLKREQSSKAGLRSQLSTKNNDQASTQFDFFRREISAQQQSRFHPENQMIEERNNQIAELKILLQKEKNLCQQLKCELQRQNSQRGELEVVLLDCVNQIKKDIAARQTVQKQAFLGGSNKTPKSSEQIAFEDIDYRQFTHQDKKVLLKKFLSSEQFLDQIYQLTFNSQMASTSQLKLNEKWKQDANDATKKFNNFKIYKFRNITSQPIVKQVIPKQEQNILTELQDKVEQGQELVDQIVQN
;
A
#
# COMPACT_ATOMS: atom_id res chain seq x y z
N MET A 1 5.21 23.70 -39.22
CA MET A 1 4.99 24.98 -39.91
C MET A 1 6.35 25.56 -40.26
N GLU A 2 7.00 25.02 -41.28
CA GLU A 2 8.22 25.61 -41.85
C GLU A 2 7.86 26.14 -43.23
N GLN A 3 8.08 27.44 -43.42
CA GLN A 3 7.76 28.18 -44.64
C GLN A 3 8.87 27.91 -45.67
N PHE A 4 8.64 26.98 -46.59
CA PHE A 4 9.46 26.85 -47.80
C PHE A 4 9.09 27.96 -48.78
N ASN A 5 9.81 29.08 -48.69
CA ASN A 5 9.72 30.21 -49.61
C ASN A 5 10.63 29.93 -50.82
N GLY A 6 10.21 29.01 -51.69
CA GLY A 6 10.84 28.78 -52.99
C GLY A 6 10.37 29.83 -54.00
N LYS A 7 11.22 30.80 -54.33
CA LYS A 7 10.97 31.73 -55.43
C LYS A 7 10.88 30.97 -56.75
N PRO A 8 9.87 31.22 -57.60
CA PRO A 8 9.86 30.69 -58.96
C PRO A 8 11.00 31.33 -59.75
N GLN A 9 11.84 30.51 -60.38
CA GLN A 9 12.77 30.98 -61.39
C GLN A 9 11.98 31.26 -62.66
N ASP A 10 11.86 32.54 -63.00
CA ASP A 10 11.31 33.00 -64.26
C ASP A 10 12.25 32.59 -65.41
N ASN A 11 11.96 31.45 -66.04
CA ASN A 11 12.52 31.11 -67.35
C ASN A 11 11.82 31.98 -68.41
N ILE A 12 12.31 33.21 -68.54
CA ILE A 12 11.98 34.13 -69.64
C ILE A 12 12.59 33.52 -70.92
N LEU A 13 11.80 32.73 -71.63
CA LEU A 13 12.13 32.36 -73.00
C LEU A 13 11.96 33.60 -73.89
N ILE A 14 13.08 33.97 -74.50
CA ILE A 14 13.30 35.08 -75.39
C ILE A 14 12.38 34.95 -76.62
N THR A 15 11.32 35.75 -76.69
CA THR A 15 10.63 36.11 -77.93
C THR A 15 11.12 37.48 -78.38
N GLN A 16 12.28 37.51 -79.05
CA GLN A 16 12.67 38.70 -79.81
C GLN A 16 11.75 38.83 -81.03
N PRO A 17 11.04 39.95 -81.23
CA PRO A 17 10.35 40.20 -82.47
C PRO A 17 11.39 40.43 -83.57
N LEU A 18 11.33 39.65 -84.66
CA LEU A 18 12.14 39.90 -85.86
C LEU A 18 11.80 41.31 -86.37
N THR A 19 12.69 42.26 -86.08
CA THR A 19 12.63 43.62 -86.61
C THR A 19 12.78 43.55 -88.12
N LYS A 20 11.82 44.13 -88.85
CA LYS A 20 11.78 44.27 -90.31
C LYS A 20 13.07 44.94 -90.82
N GLN A 21 14.06 44.15 -91.22
CA GLN A 21 15.19 44.65 -92.01
C GLN A 21 14.66 44.98 -93.40
N LYS A 22 14.62 46.29 -93.71
CA LYS A 22 14.36 46.81 -95.05
C LYS A 22 15.51 46.39 -95.96
N TYR A 23 15.29 45.40 -96.81
CA TYR A 23 16.16 45.14 -97.95
C TYR A 23 15.95 46.23 -99.01
N PRO A 24 17.01 46.89 -99.48
CA PRO A 24 16.91 47.91 -100.51
C PRO A 24 16.67 47.28 -101.89
N ALA A 25 15.65 47.81 -102.56
CA ALA A 25 15.30 47.72 -103.98
C ALA A 25 16.31 46.99 -104.90
N LEU A 26 16.00 45.74 -105.27
CA LEU A 26 16.67 45.07 -106.37
C LEU A 26 15.76 44.10 -107.15
N PHE A 27 14.49 44.45 -107.33
CA PHE A 27 13.58 43.76 -108.25
C PHE A 27 12.66 44.77 -108.95
N HIS A 28 12.96 45.12 -110.20
CA HIS A 28 12.16 45.97 -111.09
C HIS A 28 11.51 45.14 -112.20
N ASP A 29 10.78 44.09 -111.80
CA ASP A 29 9.94 43.32 -112.70
C ASP A 29 8.55 43.21 -112.06
N GLU A 30 7.58 43.99 -112.56
CA GLU A 30 6.24 44.18 -111.96
C GLU A 30 5.43 42.89 -111.82
N LYS A 31 5.79 41.83 -112.55
CA LYS A 31 5.20 40.49 -112.40
C LYS A 31 5.78 39.71 -111.22
N PHE A 32 7.09 39.79 -110.98
CA PHE A 32 7.75 39.06 -109.89
C PHE A 32 7.36 39.57 -108.50
N GLY A 33 7.08 40.87 -108.37
CA GLY A 33 6.62 41.47 -107.10
C GLY A 33 5.28 40.92 -106.63
N LYS A 34 4.31 40.71 -107.55
CA LYS A 34 2.98 40.18 -107.21
C LYS A 34 3.00 38.72 -106.78
N ASP A 35 3.81 37.89 -107.44
CA ASP A 35 3.97 36.48 -107.05
C ASP A 35 4.69 36.35 -105.71
N PHE A 36 5.68 37.21 -105.45
CA PHE A 36 6.35 37.28 -104.15
C PHE A 36 5.39 37.69 -103.03
N GLU A 37 4.56 38.70 -103.24
CA GLU A 37 3.61 39.19 -102.24
C GLU A 37 2.47 38.19 -101.97
N SER A 38 2.03 37.46 -102.99
CA SER A 38 1.09 36.33 -102.86
C SER A 38 1.69 35.16 -102.06
N ASN A 39 2.92 34.76 -102.37
CA ASN A 39 3.61 33.69 -101.63
C ASN A 39 3.93 34.11 -100.19
N TYR A 40 4.31 35.38 -99.96
CA TYR A 40 4.50 35.93 -98.62
C TYR A 40 3.19 35.91 -97.83
N SER A 41 2.07 36.29 -98.44
CA SER A 41 0.75 36.25 -97.78
C SER A 41 0.33 34.84 -97.39
N LYS A 42 0.53 33.84 -98.28
CA LYS A 42 0.30 32.43 -97.96
C LYS A 42 1.21 31.93 -96.83
N LEU A 43 2.49 32.33 -96.85
CA LEU A 43 3.44 31.96 -95.80
C LEU A 43 3.02 32.56 -94.46
N GLN A 44 2.56 33.82 -94.45
CA GLN A 44 2.03 34.48 -93.26
C GLN A 44 0.78 33.77 -92.74
N GLU A 45 -0.16 33.40 -93.62
CA GLU A 45 -1.36 32.66 -93.23
C GLU A 45 -1.03 31.29 -92.64
N ILE A 46 -0.07 30.56 -93.23
CA ILE A 46 0.44 29.29 -92.68
C ILE A 46 1.10 29.51 -91.32
N MET A 47 1.87 30.60 -91.16
CA MET A 47 2.55 30.96 -89.91
C MET A 47 1.54 31.28 -88.81
N ASP A 48 0.52 32.09 -89.10
CA ASP A 48 -0.54 32.45 -88.15
C ASP A 48 -1.37 31.21 -87.77
N ASN A 49 -1.64 30.31 -88.72
CA ASN A 49 -2.32 29.04 -88.46
C ASN A 49 -1.47 28.09 -87.60
N LEU A 50 -0.17 27.99 -87.88
CA LEU A 50 0.78 27.24 -87.04
C LEU A 50 0.85 27.83 -85.63
N GLN A 51 0.93 29.15 -85.50
CA GLN A 51 0.96 29.82 -84.21
C GLN A 51 -0.33 29.54 -83.41
N GLY A 52 -1.50 29.66 -84.03
CA GLY A 52 -2.77 29.32 -83.38
C GLY A 52 -2.84 27.85 -82.94
N LYS A 53 -2.31 26.91 -83.74
CA LYS A 53 -2.20 25.50 -83.35
C LYS A 53 -1.24 25.28 -82.19
N VAL A 54 -0.09 25.96 -82.17
CA VAL A 54 0.87 25.89 -81.06
C VAL A 54 0.24 26.43 -79.78
N GLU A 55 -0.42 27.59 -79.83
CA GLU A 55 -1.15 28.15 -78.68
C GLU A 55 -2.24 27.19 -78.18
N GLN A 56 -2.98 26.55 -79.08
CA GLN A 56 -4.00 25.56 -78.71
C GLN A 56 -3.39 24.31 -78.06
N ILE A 57 -2.27 23.81 -78.57
CA ILE A 57 -1.56 22.66 -77.99
C ILE A 57 -1.01 23.01 -76.61
N VAL A 58 -0.35 24.15 -76.46
CA VAL A 58 0.19 24.62 -75.17
C VAL A 58 -0.95 24.75 -74.17
N LYS A 59 -2.05 25.41 -74.54
CA LYS A 59 -3.22 25.54 -73.66
C LYS A 59 -3.83 24.19 -73.28
N SER A 60 -3.94 23.26 -74.23
CA SER A 60 -4.43 21.90 -73.96
C SER A 60 -3.51 21.15 -73.00
N GLN A 61 -2.18 21.27 -73.16
CA GLN A 61 -1.20 20.63 -72.29
C GLN A 61 -1.21 21.25 -70.88
N GLU A 62 -1.35 22.57 -70.77
CA GLU A 62 -1.52 23.27 -69.50
C GLU A 62 -2.80 22.81 -68.79
N ASP A 63 -3.92 22.70 -69.51
CA ASP A 63 -5.19 22.22 -68.95
C ASP A 63 -5.08 20.75 -68.47
N ASP A 64 -4.44 19.87 -69.25
CA ASP A 64 -4.21 18.47 -68.88
C ASP A 64 -3.28 18.34 -67.67
N PHE A 65 -2.20 19.13 -67.62
CA PHE A 65 -1.30 19.19 -66.47
C PHE A 65 -2.03 19.68 -65.22
N MET A 66 -2.80 20.76 -65.34
CA MET A 66 -3.57 21.31 -64.21
C MET A 66 -4.64 20.34 -63.72
N LYS A 67 -5.24 19.55 -64.62
CA LYS A 67 -6.17 18.48 -64.27
C LYS A 67 -5.46 17.35 -63.51
N ALA A 68 -4.37 16.82 -64.04
CA ALA A 68 -3.60 15.76 -63.39
C ALA A 68 -3.08 16.18 -62.01
N TYR A 69 -2.61 17.43 -61.88
CA TYR A 69 -2.18 17.98 -60.60
C TYR A 69 -3.34 18.10 -59.59
N LYS A 70 -4.51 18.59 -60.03
CA LYS A 70 -5.71 18.67 -59.16
C LYS A 70 -6.16 17.28 -58.72
N ASP A 71 -6.16 16.30 -59.62
CA ASP A 71 -6.54 14.92 -59.31
C ASP A 71 -5.58 14.32 -58.27
N GLN A 72 -4.25 14.45 -58.47
CA GLN A 72 -3.25 13.99 -57.51
C GLN A 72 -3.35 14.71 -56.15
N MET A 73 -3.59 16.03 -56.15
CA MET A 73 -3.77 16.79 -54.92
C MET A 73 -5.03 16.33 -54.16
N ASN A 74 -6.12 16.01 -54.87
CA ASN A 74 -7.33 15.47 -54.26
C ASN A 74 -7.08 14.07 -53.67
N GLU A 75 -6.36 13.21 -54.37
CA GLU A 75 -5.95 11.90 -53.84
C GLU A 75 -5.12 12.03 -52.56
N LEU A 76 -4.09 12.89 -52.56
CA LEU A 76 -3.28 13.16 -51.37
C LEU A 76 -4.11 13.69 -50.20
N GLN A 77 -5.10 14.55 -50.46
CA GLN A 77 -6.00 15.04 -49.42
C GLN A 77 -6.89 13.94 -48.84
N ILE A 78 -7.36 13.01 -49.67
CA ILE A 78 -8.15 11.85 -49.23
C ILE A 78 -7.26 10.94 -48.37
N ASP A 79 -6.05 10.65 -48.81
CA ASP A 79 -5.10 9.80 -48.08
C ASP A 79 -4.69 10.39 -46.74
N LEU A 80 -4.41 11.70 -46.69
CA LEU A 80 -4.12 12.40 -45.43
C LEU A 80 -5.29 12.33 -44.45
N LYS A 81 -6.53 12.50 -44.93
CA LYS A 81 -7.73 12.36 -44.10
C LYS A 81 -7.90 10.91 -43.62
N ALA A 82 -7.63 9.92 -44.47
CA ALA A 82 -7.71 8.51 -44.12
C ALA A 82 -6.65 8.13 -43.07
N MET A 83 -5.40 8.58 -43.23
CA MET A 83 -4.33 8.36 -42.25
C MET A 83 -4.65 9.03 -40.91
N LYS A 84 -5.17 10.27 -40.93
CA LYS A 84 -5.60 10.94 -39.69
C LYS A 84 -6.66 10.14 -38.94
N ARG A 85 -7.68 9.64 -39.64
CA ARG A 85 -8.71 8.78 -39.03
C ARG A 85 -8.13 7.51 -38.44
N LYS A 86 -7.20 6.84 -39.13
CA LYS A 86 -6.52 5.64 -38.61
C LYS A 86 -5.71 5.93 -37.35
N ILE A 87 -5.02 7.08 -37.28
CA ILE A 87 -4.28 7.51 -36.09
C ILE A 87 -5.23 7.75 -34.90
N ASP A 88 -6.35 8.45 -35.14
CA ASP A 88 -7.34 8.73 -34.11
C ASP A 88 -7.99 7.44 -33.59
N GLU A 89 -8.31 6.50 -34.49
CA GLU A 89 -8.86 5.19 -34.16
C GLU A 89 -7.89 4.33 -33.33
N GLU A 90 -6.62 4.25 -33.73
CA GLU A 90 -5.60 3.51 -32.98
C GLU A 90 -5.34 4.17 -31.61
N SER A 91 -5.37 5.49 -31.52
CA SER A 91 -5.25 6.21 -30.24
C SER A 91 -6.41 5.91 -29.29
N LEU A 92 -7.64 5.84 -29.82
CA LEU A 92 -8.82 5.45 -29.03
C LEU A 92 -8.73 3.99 -28.58
N LYS A 93 -8.28 3.09 -29.46
CA LYS A 93 -8.06 1.68 -29.14
C LYS A 93 -7.01 1.50 -28.04
N GLN A 94 -5.87 2.17 -28.14
CA GLN A 94 -4.84 2.14 -27.10
C GLN A 94 -5.35 2.61 -25.73
N LYS A 95 -6.18 3.67 -25.70
CA LYS A 95 -6.81 4.12 -24.45
C LYS A 95 -7.79 3.10 -23.87
N ALA A 96 -8.54 2.39 -24.72
CA ALA A 96 -9.44 1.34 -24.29
C ALA A 96 -8.69 0.11 -23.76
N ASP A 97 -7.62 -0.29 -24.44
CA ASP A 97 -6.76 -1.42 -24.05
C ASP A 97 -6.02 -1.12 -22.73
N GLU A 98 -5.51 0.11 -22.55
CA GLU A 98 -4.88 0.51 -21.29
C GLU A 98 -5.89 0.52 -20.13
N LYS A 99 -7.11 1.03 -20.37
CA LYS A 99 -8.18 0.96 -19.37
C LYS A 99 -8.53 -0.48 -19.01
N LYS A 100 -8.58 -1.37 -19.99
CA LYS A 100 -8.82 -2.81 -19.77
C LYS A 100 -7.69 -3.42 -18.93
N ARG A 101 -6.42 -3.11 -19.24
CA ARG A 101 -5.25 -3.58 -18.49
C ARG A 101 -5.32 -3.16 -17.02
N ILE A 102 -5.65 -1.89 -16.74
CA ILE A 102 -5.80 -1.38 -15.37
C ILE A 102 -6.91 -2.13 -14.61
N LEU A 103 -8.07 -2.34 -15.25
CA LEU A 103 -9.17 -3.08 -14.63
C LEU A 103 -8.84 -4.55 -14.37
N GLU A 104 -8.02 -5.18 -15.22
CA GLU A 104 -7.52 -6.54 -15.01
C GLU A 104 -6.55 -6.61 -13.83
N GLU A 105 -5.64 -5.65 -13.70
CA GLU A 105 -4.73 -5.52 -12.56
C GLU A 105 -5.49 -5.29 -11.25
N GLU A 106 -6.49 -4.40 -11.24
CA GLU A 106 -7.35 -4.16 -10.08
C GLU A 106 -8.16 -5.41 -9.69
N ARG A 107 -8.74 -6.11 -10.66
CA ARG A 107 -9.46 -7.37 -10.43
C ARG A 107 -8.55 -8.40 -9.78
N ASP A 108 -7.33 -8.56 -10.30
CA ASP A 108 -6.38 -9.55 -9.79
C ASP A 108 -5.88 -9.19 -8.40
N TYR A 109 -5.69 -7.90 -8.11
CA TYR A 109 -5.41 -7.41 -6.77
C TYR A 109 -6.54 -7.77 -5.79
N PHE A 110 -7.80 -7.45 -6.10
CA PHE A 110 -8.93 -7.76 -5.22
C PHE A 110 -9.10 -9.27 -5.02
N ARG A 111 -8.84 -10.08 -6.05
CA ARG A 111 -8.85 -11.55 -5.93
C ARG A 111 -7.77 -12.04 -4.96
N GLN A 112 -6.55 -11.52 -5.06
CA GLN A 112 -5.45 -11.89 -4.16
C GLN A 112 -5.76 -11.46 -2.72
N GLU A 113 -6.30 -10.25 -2.53
CA GLU A 113 -6.64 -9.76 -1.20
C GLU A 113 -7.79 -10.56 -0.57
N ALA A 114 -8.80 -10.95 -1.35
CA ALA A 114 -9.86 -11.83 -0.88
C ALA A 114 -9.32 -13.19 -0.42
N LEU A 115 -8.38 -13.79 -1.18
CA LEU A 115 -7.72 -15.04 -0.80
C LEU A 115 -6.87 -14.88 0.47
N ARG A 116 -6.17 -13.75 0.62
CA ARG A 116 -5.38 -13.44 1.82
C ARG A 116 -6.27 -13.33 3.06
N LEU A 117 -7.41 -12.63 2.94
CA LEU A 117 -8.39 -12.48 4.02
C LEU A 117 -9.06 -13.81 4.38
N ASP A 118 -9.38 -14.65 3.40
CA ASP A 118 -9.93 -15.99 3.64
C ASP A 118 -8.94 -16.87 4.43
N ASN A 119 -7.66 -16.86 4.05
CA ASN A 119 -6.61 -17.56 4.79
C ASN A 119 -6.45 -17.04 6.22
N LEU A 120 -6.47 -15.71 6.40
CA LEU A 120 -6.41 -15.10 7.74
C LEU A 120 -7.60 -15.51 8.60
N ASN A 121 -8.81 -15.53 8.05
CA ASN A 121 -10.01 -15.94 8.76
C ASN A 121 -9.97 -17.42 9.16
N LYS A 122 -9.48 -18.30 8.27
CA LYS A 122 -9.26 -19.72 8.58
C LYS A 122 -8.29 -19.91 9.74
N GLU A 123 -7.19 -19.16 9.75
CA GLU A 123 -6.20 -19.23 10.84
C GLU A 123 -6.77 -18.71 12.17
N GLN A 124 -7.57 -17.64 12.13
CA GLN A 124 -8.28 -17.14 13.31
C GLN A 124 -9.30 -18.14 13.85
N LEU A 125 -10.07 -18.80 12.96
CA LEU A 125 -11.00 -19.86 13.36
C LEU A 125 -10.28 -21.03 14.03
N ARG A 126 -9.17 -21.49 13.44
CA ARG A 126 -8.32 -22.53 14.04
C ARG A 126 -7.83 -22.12 15.44
N THR A 127 -7.35 -20.89 15.59
CA THR A 127 -6.89 -20.36 16.89
C THR A 127 -8.02 -20.34 17.92
N ILE A 128 -9.23 -19.94 17.51
CA ILE A 128 -10.43 -19.94 18.36
C ILE A 128 -10.77 -21.36 18.81
N GLU A 129 -10.71 -22.34 17.91
CA GLU A 129 -10.95 -23.76 18.23
C GLU A 129 -9.92 -24.30 19.21
N GLU A 130 -8.63 -24.02 18.99
CA GLU A 130 -7.55 -24.41 19.90
C GLU A 130 -7.73 -23.79 21.30
N LEU A 131 -8.14 -22.51 21.38
CA LEU A 131 -8.41 -21.84 22.66
C LEU A 131 -9.65 -22.41 23.36
N LYS A 132 -10.73 -22.70 22.62
CA LYS A 132 -11.92 -23.37 23.16
C LYS A 132 -11.56 -24.74 23.73
N PHE A 133 -10.71 -25.50 23.04
CA PHE A 133 -10.23 -26.78 23.52
C PHE A 133 -9.39 -26.66 24.80
N LYS A 134 -8.44 -25.72 24.86
CA LYS A 134 -7.65 -25.43 26.08
C LYS A 134 -8.53 -25.00 27.25
N LEU A 135 -9.53 -24.16 26.99
CA LEU A 135 -10.49 -23.72 28.00
C LEU A 135 -11.27 -24.93 28.57
N LYS A 136 -11.71 -25.85 27.70
CA LYS A 136 -12.39 -27.07 28.13
C LYS A 136 -11.53 -27.92 29.06
N ILE A 137 -10.26 -28.16 28.70
CA ILE A 137 -9.31 -28.89 29.56
C ILE A 137 -9.15 -28.19 30.91
N THR A 138 -8.95 -26.86 30.90
CA THR A 138 -8.75 -26.09 32.13
C THR A 138 -9.97 -26.15 33.06
N ILE A 139 -11.19 -26.18 32.49
CA ILE A 139 -12.44 -26.35 33.26
C ILE A 139 -12.50 -27.77 33.87
N GLU A 140 -12.17 -28.80 33.11
CA GLU A 140 -12.13 -30.19 33.60
C GLU A 140 -11.11 -30.34 34.74
N GLU A 141 -9.91 -29.77 34.60
CA GLU A 141 -8.88 -29.75 35.65
C GLU A 141 -9.35 -28.99 36.90
N LYS A 142 -9.94 -27.79 36.72
CA LYS A 142 -10.50 -27.02 37.84
C LYS A 142 -11.53 -27.85 38.61
N ASN A 143 -12.47 -28.48 37.90
CA ASN A 143 -13.53 -29.29 38.51
C ASN A 143 -12.94 -30.49 39.26
N TYR A 144 -11.89 -31.12 38.71
CA TYR A 144 -11.17 -32.20 39.37
C TYR A 144 -10.55 -31.74 40.70
N TYR A 145 -9.79 -30.64 40.69
CA TYR A 145 -9.16 -30.12 41.92
C TYR A 145 -10.18 -29.62 42.94
N GLU A 146 -11.29 -29.02 42.48
CA GLU A 146 -12.40 -28.64 43.35
C GLU A 146 -12.99 -29.85 44.06
N GLY A 147 -13.24 -30.95 43.33
CA GLY A 147 -13.66 -32.23 43.90
C GLY A 147 -12.65 -32.79 44.91
N PHE A 148 -11.36 -32.82 44.54
CA PHE A 148 -10.28 -33.28 45.41
C PHE A 148 -10.20 -32.50 46.73
N VAL A 149 -10.32 -31.16 46.68
CA VAL A 149 -10.32 -30.30 47.87
C VAL A 149 -11.56 -30.56 48.73
N ILE A 150 -12.73 -30.76 48.12
CA ILE A 150 -13.96 -31.09 48.84
C ILE A 150 -13.81 -32.41 49.60
N ASP A 151 -13.29 -33.46 48.95
CA ASP A 151 -13.12 -34.77 49.57
C ASP A 151 -12.05 -34.75 50.66
N SER A 152 -10.92 -34.09 50.42
CA SER A 152 -9.90 -33.84 51.45
C SER A 152 -10.46 -33.09 52.67
N LYS A 153 -11.38 -32.14 52.46
CA LYS A 153 -12.07 -31.45 53.57
C LYS A 153 -13.02 -32.38 54.33
N LYS A 154 -13.72 -33.29 53.65
CA LYS A 154 -14.59 -34.28 54.30
C LYS A 154 -13.77 -35.26 55.14
N GLU A 155 -12.68 -35.78 54.59
CA GLU A 155 -11.76 -36.69 55.29
C GLU A 155 -11.17 -36.01 56.54
N ASN A 156 -10.67 -34.79 56.40
CA ASN A 156 -10.17 -34.02 57.55
C ASN A 156 -11.23 -33.77 58.62
N LYS A 157 -12.50 -33.56 58.23
CA LYS A 157 -13.62 -33.44 59.20
C LYS A 157 -13.88 -34.78 59.90
N ALA A 158 -13.86 -35.89 59.17
CA ALA A 158 -14.03 -37.23 59.74
C ALA A 158 -12.91 -37.58 60.73
N LEU A 159 -11.65 -37.36 60.35
CA LEU A 159 -10.48 -37.58 61.21
C LEU A 159 -10.52 -36.71 62.48
N LYS A 160 -10.92 -35.43 62.36
CA LYS A 160 -11.10 -34.55 63.54
C LYS A 160 -12.19 -35.07 64.48
N PHE A 161 -13.28 -35.60 63.92
CA PHE A 161 -14.37 -36.17 64.71
C PHE A 161 -13.92 -37.46 65.42
N GLU A 162 -13.22 -38.35 64.73
CA GLU A 162 -12.64 -39.56 65.30
C GLU A 162 -11.64 -39.24 66.42
N LEU A 163 -10.75 -38.27 66.19
CA LEU A 163 -9.81 -37.79 67.19
C LEU A 163 -10.54 -37.28 68.44
N LEU A 164 -11.62 -36.51 68.26
CA LEU A 164 -12.44 -36.01 69.37
C LEU A 164 -13.13 -37.16 70.14
N GLN A 165 -13.60 -38.21 69.44
CA GLN A 165 -14.17 -39.39 70.10
C GLN A 165 -13.12 -40.12 70.94
N LEU A 166 -11.91 -40.33 70.41
CA LEU A 166 -10.81 -40.97 71.14
C LEU A 166 -10.41 -40.16 72.39
N TYR A 167 -10.38 -38.82 72.30
CA TYR A 167 -10.16 -37.97 73.47
C TYR A 167 -11.25 -38.12 74.53
N LYS A 168 -12.52 -38.17 74.14
CA LYS A 168 -13.64 -38.40 75.07
C LYS A 168 -13.55 -39.77 75.73
N GLN A 169 -13.26 -40.81 74.94
CA GLN A 169 -13.08 -42.17 75.44
C GLN A 169 -11.94 -42.25 76.46
N LYS A 170 -10.77 -41.68 76.13
CA LYS A 170 -9.62 -41.64 77.04
C LYS A 170 -9.91 -40.91 78.35
N MET A 171 -10.69 -39.83 78.29
CA MET A 171 -11.12 -39.09 79.50
C MET A 171 -12.06 -39.94 80.37
N GLU A 172 -12.99 -40.69 79.78
CA GLU A 172 -13.84 -41.63 80.52
C GLU A 172 -13.03 -42.79 81.10
N ASP A 173 -12.09 -43.36 80.36
CA ASP A 173 -11.18 -44.40 80.85
C ASP A 173 -10.30 -43.90 82.02
N GLN A 174 -9.87 -42.64 81.98
CA GLN A 174 -9.14 -42.03 83.09
C GLN A 174 -10.04 -41.83 84.31
N LYS A 175 -11.30 -41.42 84.12
CA LYS A 175 -12.29 -41.33 85.22
C LYS A 175 -12.58 -42.69 85.83
N THR A 176 -12.74 -43.75 85.02
CA THR A 176 -12.97 -45.11 85.54
C THR A 176 -11.75 -45.64 86.28
N LEU A 177 -10.54 -45.42 85.77
CA LEU A 177 -9.29 -45.77 86.46
C LEU A 177 -9.17 -45.06 87.81
N ASN A 178 -9.48 -43.76 87.86
CA ASN A 178 -9.49 -42.98 89.11
C ASN A 178 -10.54 -43.52 90.11
N ARG A 179 -11.72 -43.94 89.65
CA ARG A 179 -12.73 -44.59 90.51
C ARG A 179 -12.23 -45.91 91.09
N ILE A 180 -11.53 -46.72 90.31
CA ILE A 180 -10.94 -48.00 90.78
C ILE A 180 -9.83 -47.74 91.82
N GLN A 181 -8.99 -46.73 91.60
CA GLN A 181 -7.97 -46.31 92.59
C GLN A 181 -8.61 -45.77 93.88
N GLN A 182 -9.68 -44.98 93.78
CA GLN A 182 -10.41 -44.53 94.97
C GLN A 182 -11.04 -45.70 95.73
N GLN A 183 -11.67 -46.66 95.04
CA GLN A 183 -12.27 -47.83 95.70
C GLN A 183 -11.23 -48.72 96.40
N SER A 184 -10.01 -48.84 95.86
CA SER A 184 -8.92 -49.57 96.52
C SER A 184 -8.36 -48.83 97.74
N GLN A 185 -8.40 -47.50 97.78
CA GLN A 185 -8.10 -46.73 99.00
C GLN A 185 -9.25 -46.77 100.04
N THR A 186 -10.51 -46.79 99.61
CA THR A 186 -11.67 -46.89 100.53
C THR A 186 -11.77 -48.25 101.22
N GLN A 187 -11.18 -49.32 100.68
CA GLN A 187 -11.06 -50.61 101.38
C GLN A 187 -9.95 -50.64 102.44
N GLN A 188 -9.00 -49.68 102.44
CA GLN A 188 -8.03 -49.52 103.53
C GLN A 188 -8.47 -48.50 104.60
N ILE A 189 -9.43 -47.62 104.27
CA ILE A 189 -10.01 -46.62 105.20
C ILE A 189 -11.45 -47.02 105.56
N SER A 190 -11.68 -48.28 105.91
CA SER A 190 -12.92 -48.78 106.53
C SER A 190 -12.71 -49.32 107.95
N LYS A 191 -11.58 -48.96 108.56
CA LYS A 191 -11.35 -49.00 110.01
C LYS A 191 -10.83 -47.64 110.48
N LEU A 192 -11.66 -46.60 110.47
CA LEU A 192 -11.65 -45.51 111.46
C LEU A 192 -12.59 -44.38 111.01
N ASN A 193 -13.37 -43.93 111.98
CA ASN A 193 -13.96 -42.60 112.07
C ASN A 193 -15.26 -42.31 111.33
N SER A 194 -16.32 -42.68 112.05
CA SER A 194 -17.52 -41.90 112.31
C SER A 194 -17.31 -40.38 112.53
N LYS A 195 -18.41 -39.65 112.31
CA LYS A 195 -18.93 -38.44 113.00
C LYS A 195 -18.67 -37.05 112.38
N LYS A 196 -19.82 -36.34 112.25
CA LYS A 196 -20.10 -34.88 112.38
C LYS A 196 -19.97 -34.04 111.09
N GLN A 197 -21.10 -33.54 110.58
CA GLN A 197 -21.77 -32.24 110.89
C GLN A 197 -21.05 -31.07 110.20
N SER A 198 -21.61 -30.57 109.09
CA SER A 198 -22.42 -29.34 108.98
C SER A 198 -21.57 -28.07 109.03
N ASP A 199 -21.51 -27.28 107.95
CA ASP A 199 -22.03 -25.91 108.01
C ASP A 199 -22.10 -25.18 106.65
N ASN A 200 -22.97 -24.19 106.65
CA ASN A 200 -23.37 -23.28 105.59
C ASN A 200 -22.30 -22.19 105.30
N ARG A 201 -22.18 -21.75 104.03
CA ARG A 201 -22.57 -20.40 103.56
C ARG A 201 -22.17 -20.12 102.10
N PRO A 202 -22.92 -19.25 101.39
CA PRO A 202 -22.66 -18.85 100.01
C PRO A 202 -21.82 -17.55 99.95
N GLN A 203 -21.03 -17.37 98.89
CA GLN A 203 -20.38 -16.09 98.61
C GLN A 203 -20.33 -15.78 97.10
N THR A 204 -20.95 -14.65 96.81
CA THR A 204 -20.99 -13.77 95.64
C THR A 204 -19.69 -13.63 94.83
N GLN A 205 -19.78 -13.27 93.53
CA GLN A 205 -19.63 -11.87 93.07
C GLN A 205 -19.66 -11.75 91.52
N GLU A 206 -20.21 -10.62 91.08
CA GLU A 206 -20.50 -10.15 89.72
C GLU A 206 -19.27 -9.85 88.85
N GLY A 207 -19.48 -9.79 87.52
CA GLY A 207 -18.54 -9.23 86.54
C GLY A 207 -19.23 -9.00 85.17
N ILE A 208 -19.36 -7.73 84.80
CA ILE A 208 -20.16 -7.13 83.71
C ILE A 208 -19.27 -6.76 82.48
N ARG A 209 -19.88 -6.72 81.27
CA ARG A 209 -19.46 -6.09 79.97
C ARG A 209 -18.36 -6.82 79.18
N SER A 210 -18.32 -6.84 77.84
CA SER A 210 -18.78 -5.84 76.85
C SER A 210 -18.98 -6.43 75.45
N GLU A 211 -19.63 -5.60 74.63
CA GLU A 211 -20.08 -5.69 73.24
C GLU A 211 -19.02 -6.02 72.18
N GLY A 212 -19.49 -6.42 70.98
CA GLY A 212 -18.67 -6.42 69.76
C GLY A 212 -19.30 -7.08 68.55
N ASN A 213 -20.39 -6.52 68.03
CA ASN A 213 -20.79 -6.70 66.63
C ASN A 213 -19.61 -6.31 65.72
N LEU A 214 -19.16 -7.19 64.82
CA LEU A 214 -18.65 -6.73 63.54
C LEU A 214 -18.88 -7.75 62.42
N PHE A 215 -19.92 -7.41 61.68
CA PHE A 215 -20.20 -7.79 60.31
C PHE A 215 -19.08 -7.19 59.43
N ILE A 216 -18.25 -8.03 58.80
CA ILE A 216 -17.48 -7.64 57.60
C ILE A 216 -17.68 -8.76 56.58
N LYS A 217 -18.60 -8.49 55.65
CA LYS A 217 -18.44 -8.90 54.25
C LYS A 217 -17.22 -8.13 53.72
N ASP A 218 -16.36 -8.79 52.97
CA ASP A 218 -15.89 -8.30 51.67
C ASP A 218 -14.87 -9.28 51.05
N ASP A 219 -15.18 -9.65 49.81
CA ASP A 219 -14.29 -9.71 48.67
C ASP A 219 -12.94 -10.44 48.80
N PHE A 220 -12.97 -11.74 48.50
CA PHE A 220 -11.82 -12.43 47.94
C PHE A 220 -12.00 -12.58 46.43
N ASN A 221 -11.57 -11.55 45.70
CA ASN A 221 -11.41 -11.61 44.26
C ASN A 221 -10.00 -11.11 43.86
N SER A 222 -9.29 -11.97 43.15
CA SER A 222 -8.30 -11.68 42.11
C SER A 222 -7.29 -10.53 42.32
N GLU A 223 -6.06 -10.84 42.72
CA GLU A 223 -4.83 -10.24 42.15
C GLU A 223 -3.58 -10.92 42.75
N PHE A 224 -3.16 -12.04 42.18
CA PHE A 224 -1.85 -12.64 42.46
C PHE A 224 -1.15 -12.96 41.15
N LEU A 225 -0.67 -11.92 40.48
CA LEU A 225 0.29 -12.02 39.38
C LEU A 225 0.95 -10.66 39.13
N LYS A 226 2.22 -10.56 39.53
CA LYS A 226 3.34 -9.78 38.94
C LYS A 226 4.22 -9.15 40.02
N ARG A 227 5.36 -9.79 40.31
CA ARG A 227 6.65 -9.08 40.41
C ARG A 227 7.84 -10.05 40.38
N GLU A 228 8.30 -10.36 39.18
CA GLU A 228 9.73 -10.59 38.96
C GLU A 228 10.38 -9.24 38.68
N GLN A 229 11.46 -8.92 39.41
CA GLN A 229 12.70 -8.37 38.86
C GLN A 229 13.77 -8.23 39.95
N SER A 230 14.86 -8.98 39.75
CA SER A 230 16.26 -8.67 40.04
C SER A 230 16.63 -7.75 41.19
N SER A 231 17.54 -8.22 42.06
CA SER A 231 18.79 -7.50 42.38
C SER A 231 19.81 -8.44 43.05
N LYS A 232 20.98 -8.52 42.41
CA LYS A 232 22.23 -9.04 42.93
C LYS A 232 22.66 -8.24 44.16
N ALA A 233 23.07 -8.92 45.24
CA ALA A 233 24.02 -8.37 46.20
C ALA A 233 24.75 -9.53 46.88
N GLY A 234 26.05 -9.62 46.64
CA GLY A 234 26.92 -10.63 47.24
C GLY A 234 27.23 -10.31 48.69
N LEU A 235 27.38 -11.36 49.50
CA LEU A 235 28.09 -11.31 50.75
C LEU A 235 29.05 -12.50 50.81
N ARG A 236 30.34 -12.14 50.74
CA ARG A 236 31.49 -12.93 51.19
C ARG A 236 31.22 -13.49 52.59
N SER A 237 31.43 -14.79 52.77
CA SER A 237 31.83 -15.35 54.07
C SER A 237 33.11 -16.14 53.86
N GLN A 238 34.19 -15.65 54.46
CA GLN A 238 35.48 -16.31 54.56
C GLN A 238 35.52 -17.05 55.91
N LEU A 239 35.56 -18.39 55.87
CA LEU A 239 36.03 -19.26 56.95
C LEU A 239 36.68 -20.47 56.23
N SER A 240 38.00 -20.54 56.11
CA SER A 240 38.96 -21.06 57.11
C SER A 240 38.68 -22.49 57.55
N THR A 241 39.29 -23.46 56.86
CA THR A 241 39.88 -24.66 57.48
C THR A 241 41.04 -25.16 56.61
N LYS A 242 42.26 -24.92 57.08
CA LYS A 242 43.44 -25.70 56.70
C LYS A 242 43.31 -27.07 57.38
N ASN A 243 43.50 -28.14 56.60
CA ASN A 243 43.91 -29.50 56.99
C ASN A 243 43.15 -30.55 56.15
N ASN A 244 43.64 -30.88 54.95
CA ASN A 244 43.64 -32.26 54.43
C ASN A 244 44.38 -32.35 53.09
N ASP A 245 45.69 -32.10 53.11
CA ASP A 245 46.55 -32.44 51.98
C ASP A 245 46.87 -33.93 52.02
N GLN A 246 46.20 -34.69 51.17
CA GLN A 246 46.72 -35.85 50.39
C GLN A 246 45.61 -36.77 49.83
N ALA A 247 44.34 -36.56 50.20
CA ALA A 247 43.20 -37.26 49.58
C ALA A 247 42.47 -36.43 48.49
N SER A 248 42.84 -35.16 48.28
CA SER A 248 42.12 -34.22 47.40
C SER A 248 42.35 -34.45 45.91
N THR A 249 43.50 -35.03 45.50
CA THR A 249 43.85 -35.08 44.07
C THR A 249 43.02 -36.09 43.27
N GLN A 250 42.51 -37.17 43.88
CA GLN A 250 41.57 -38.08 43.21
C GLN A 250 40.12 -37.57 43.24
N PHE A 251 39.72 -36.91 44.34
CA PHE A 251 38.37 -36.36 44.47
C PHE A 251 38.17 -35.13 43.57
N ASP A 252 39.21 -34.30 43.41
CA ASP A 252 39.19 -33.15 42.48
C ASP A 252 39.20 -33.60 41.01
N PHE A 253 39.82 -34.74 40.69
CA PHE A 253 39.77 -35.31 39.33
C PHE A 253 38.35 -35.78 39.00
N PHE A 254 37.72 -36.57 39.87
CA PHE A 254 36.32 -36.99 39.70
C PHE A 254 35.33 -35.82 39.71
N ARG A 255 35.57 -34.78 40.52
CA ARG A 255 34.72 -33.58 40.56
C ARG A 255 34.86 -32.73 39.29
N ARG A 256 36.08 -32.66 38.73
CA ARG A 256 36.36 -31.96 37.46
C ARG A 256 35.82 -32.75 36.26
N GLU A 257 35.85 -34.08 36.31
CA GLU A 257 35.32 -34.96 35.25
C GLU A 257 33.77 -35.02 35.26
N ILE A 258 33.14 -35.07 36.44
CA ILE A 258 31.68 -34.94 36.58
C ILE A 258 31.20 -33.54 36.18
N SER A 259 31.98 -32.49 36.53
CA SER A 259 31.65 -31.12 36.11
C SER A 259 31.81 -30.92 34.59
N ALA A 260 32.81 -31.54 33.97
CA ALA A 260 33.00 -31.49 32.52
C ALA A 260 31.90 -32.27 31.76
N GLN A 261 31.46 -33.42 32.27
CA GLN A 261 30.33 -34.18 31.70
C GLN A 261 28.98 -33.48 31.90
N GLN A 262 28.77 -32.77 33.02
CA GLN A 262 27.56 -31.98 33.22
C GLN A 262 27.55 -30.74 32.33
N GLN A 263 28.66 -30.02 32.17
CA GLN A 263 28.75 -28.86 31.26
C GLN A 263 28.53 -29.23 29.79
N SER A 264 28.94 -30.43 29.36
CA SER A 264 28.68 -30.93 28.00
C SER A 264 27.19 -31.18 27.72
N ARG A 265 26.38 -31.57 28.72
CA ARG A 265 24.94 -31.81 28.54
C ARG A 265 24.08 -30.55 28.56
N PHE A 266 24.53 -29.47 29.23
CA PHE A 266 23.83 -28.19 29.25
C PHE A 266 24.11 -27.30 28.01
N HIS A 267 25.10 -27.65 27.19
CA HIS A 267 25.47 -26.85 26.03
C HIS A 267 24.42 -26.81 24.90
N PRO A 268 23.81 -27.94 24.47
CA PRO A 268 22.80 -27.90 23.41
C PRO A 268 21.48 -27.24 23.85
N GLU A 269 21.12 -27.37 25.13
CA GLU A 269 19.92 -26.73 25.67
C GLU A 269 20.09 -25.20 25.74
N ASN A 270 21.27 -24.73 26.12
CA ASN A 270 21.59 -23.30 26.10
C ASN A 270 21.62 -22.72 24.68
N GLN A 271 22.15 -23.45 23.69
CA GLN A 271 22.09 -23.02 22.28
C GLN A 271 20.65 -22.90 21.77
N MET A 272 19.78 -23.87 22.09
CA MET A 272 18.36 -23.79 21.75
C MET A 272 17.64 -22.62 22.43
N ILE A 273 17.99 -22.32 23.69
CA ILE A 273 17.43 -21.16 24.41
C ILE A 273 17.88 -19.85 23.75
N GLU A 274 19.15 -19.76 23.35
CA GLU A 274 19.70 -18.59 22.68
C GLU A 274 19.07 -18.37 21.29
N GLU A 275 18.89 -19.43 20.50
CA GLU A 275 18.17 -19.37 19.22
C GLU A 275 16.71 -18.91 19.39
N ARG A 276 16.00 -19.45 20.38
CA ARG A 276 14.63 -19.00 20.69
C ARG A 276 14.60 -17.54 21.13
N ASN A 277 15.56 -17.10 21.93
CA ASN A 277 15.66 -15.70 22.36
C ASN A 277 15.91 -14.76 21.18
N ASN A 278 16.74 -15.18 20.23
CA ASN A 278 16.98 -14.43 18.99
C ASN A 278 15.71 -14.36 18.12
N GLN A 279 14.98 -15.46 17.95
CA GLN A 279 13.70 -15.46 17.25
C GLN A 279 12.67 -14.55 17.93
N ILE A 280 12.59 -14.57 19.27
CA ILE A 280 11.71 -13.68 20.04
C ILE A 280 12.11 -12.22 19.82
N ALA A 281 13.40 -11.90 19.77
CA ALA A 281 13.88 -10.55 19.51
C ALA A 281 13.53 -10.07 18.09
N GLU A 282 13.70 -10.91 17.07
CA GLU A 282 13.31 -10.62 15.69
C GLU A 282 11.80 -10.40 15.56
N LEU A 283 10.99 -11.28 16.15
CA LEU A 283 9.53 -11.14 16.14
C LEU A 283 9.08 -9.85 16.85
N LYS A 284 9.75 -9.44 17.93
CA LYS A 284 9.48 -8.15 18.58
C LYS A 284 9.79 -6.96 17.67
N ILE A 285 10.87 -7.01 16.90
CA ILE A 285 11.22 -5.96 15.93
C ILE A 285 10.20 -5.90 14.80
N LEU A 286 9.78 -7.04 14.26
CA LEU A 286 8.74 -7.11 13.22
C LEU A 286 7.40 -6.58 13.73
N LEU A 287 6.99 -7.00 14.93
CA LEU A 287 5.77 -6.49 15.57
C LEU A 287 5.82 -4.98 15.78
N GLN A 288 6.97 -4.43 16.16
CA GLN A 288 7.12 -2.98 16.32
C GLN A 288 7.05 -2.24 14.97
N LYS A 289 7.61 -2.80 13.90
CA LYS A 289 7.50 -2.24 12.54
C LYS A 289 6.05 -2.24 12.06
N GLU A 290 5.33 -3.35 12.25
CA GLU A 290 3.89 -3.47 11.96
C GLU A 290 3.05 -2.45 12.75
N LYS A 291 3.31 -2.28 14.05
CA LYS A 291 2.64 -1.26 14.87
C LYS A 291 2.84 0.15 14.33
N ASN A 292 4.08 0.48 13.96
CA ASN A 292 4.41 1.80 13.41
C ASN A 292 3.72 2.02 12.05
N LEU A 293 3.69 1.00 11.18
CA LEU A 293 3.00 1.06 9.89
C LEU A 293 1.49 1.24 10.07
N CYS A 294 0.87 0.49 10.98
CA CYS A 294 -0.55 0.62 11.28
C CYS A 294 -0.89 2.02 11.83
N GLN A 295 -0.03 2.59 12.67
CA GLN A 295 -0.19 3.96 13.16
C GLN A 295 -0.10 5.00 12.03
N GLN A 296 0.86 4.85 11.11
CA GLN A 296 0.98 5.73 9.94
C GLN A 296 -0.27 5.68 9.06
N LEU A 297 -0.77 4.47 8.76
CA LEU A 297 -2.00 4.29 7.97
C LEU A 297 -3.22 4.91 8.66
N LYS A 298 -3.34 4.79 9.98
CA LYS A 298 -4.42 5.45 10.75
C LYS A 298 -4.36 6.96 10.64
N CYS A 299 -3.17 7.55 10.78
CA CYS A 299 -2.99 9.01 10.63
C CYS A 299 -3.33 9.47 9.21
N GLU A 300 -2.96 8.70 8.17
CA GLU A 300 -3.26 9.03 6.78
C GLU A 300 -4.75 8.93 6.46
N LEU A 301 -5.43 7.90 6.97
CA LEU A 301 -6.88 7.74 6.82
C LEU A 301 -7.66 8.84 7.54
N GLN A 302 -7.20 9.25 8.73
CA GLN A 302 -7.75 10.41 9.43
C GLN A 302 -7.57 11.70 8.61
N ARG A 303 -6.40 11.91 7.99
CA ARG A 303 -6.14 13.07 7.11
C ARG A 303 -7.09 13.07 5.90
N GLN A 304 -7.29 11.93 5.25
CA GLN A 304 -8.21 11.81 4.11
C GLN A 304 -9.67 12.09 4.50
N ASN A 305 -10.09 11.61 5.68
CA ASN A 305 -11.45 11.87 6.18
C ASN A 305 -11.67 13.35 6.51
N SER A 306 -10.68 14.04 7.08
CA SER A 306 -10.77 15.50 7.30
C SER A 306 -10.87 16.28 5.99
N GLN A 307 -10.11 15.89 4.96
CA GLN A 307 -10.18 16.52 3.64
C GLN A 307 -11.54 16.31 2.95
N ARG A 308 -12.14 15.13 3.08
CA ARG A 308 -13.50 14.87 2.58
C ARG A 308 -14.55 15.77 3.24
N GLY A 309 -14.40 16.05 4.54
CA GLY A 309 -15.29 16.95 5.26
C GLY A 309 -15.22 18.40 4.77
N GLU A 310 -14.04 18.89 4.38
CA GLU A 310 -13.89 20.27 3.88
C GLU A 310 -14.61 20.50 2.55
N LEU A 311 -14.53 19.57 1.59
CA LEU A 311 -15.28 19.69 0.32
C LEU A 311 -16.78 19.58 0.52
N GLU A 312 -17.21 18.76 1.47
CA GLU A 312 -18.61 18.64 1.82
C GLU A 312 -19.15 19.97 2.35
N VAL A 313 -18.39 20.67 3.20
CA VAL A 313 -18.75 22.02 3.67
C VAL A 313 -18.89 23.00 2.50
N VAL A 314 -17.92 23.03 1.56
CA VAL A 314 -17.99 23.89 0.38
C VAL A 314 -19.20 23.58 -0.49
N LEU A 315 -19.53 22.29 -0.65
CA LEU A 315 -20.70 21.87 -1.40
C LEU A 315 -21.99 22.33 -0.71
N LEU A 316 -22.08 22.17 0.61
CA LEU A 316 -23.23 22.61 1.41
C LEU A 316 -23.43 24.13 1.33
N ASP A 317 -22.34 24.91 1.37
CA ASP A 317 -22.41 26.37 1.18
C ASP A 317 -22.91 26.74 -0.21
N CYS A 318 -22.45 26.04 -1.25
CA CYS A 318 -22.96 26.23 -2.62
C CYS A 318 -24.45 25.86 -2.73
N VAL A 319 -24.88 24.75 -2.12
CA VAL A 319 -26.29 24.33 -2.07
C VAL A 319 -27.12 25.40 -1.37
N ASN A 320 -26.63 25.90 -0.24
CA ASN A 320 -27.30 26.96 0.51
C ASN A 320 -27.42 28.24 -0.30
N GLN A 321 -26.40 28.64 -1.05
CA GLN A 321 -26.52 29.82 -1.90
C GLN A 321 -27.57 29.64 -3.00
N ILE A 322 -27.66 28.46 -3.61
CA ILE A 322 -28.66 28.17 -4.65
C ILE A 322 -30.07 28.10 -4.08
N LYS A 323 -30.26 27.55 -2.88
CA LYS A 323 -31.56 27.60 -2.20
C LYS A 323 -32.02 29.06 -2.01
N LYS A 324 -31.10 30.04 -1.80
CA LYS A 324 -31.44 31.46 -1.57
C LYS A 324 -31.91 32.07 -2.87
N ASP A 325 -31.21 31.75 -3.96
CA ASP A 325 -31.56 32.16 -5.32
C ASP A 325 -32.94 31.59 -5.72
N ILE A 326 -33.24 30.33 -5.37
CA ILE A 326 -34.56 29.71 -5.60
C ILE A 326 -35.65 30.42 -4.79
N ALA A 327 -35.44 30.62 -3.49
CA ALA A 327 -36.39 31.32 -2.61
C ALA A 327 -36.69 32.72 -3.16
N ALA A 328 -35.67 33.47 -3.56
CA ALA A 328 -35.82 34.80 -4.16
C ALA A 328 -36.68 34.76 -5.43
N ARG A 329 -36.44 33.82 -6.36
CA ARG A 329 -37.26 33.68 -7.58
C ARG A 329 -38.71 33.32 -7.26
N GLN A 330 -38.95 32.45 -6.29
CA GLN A 330 -40.32 32.11 -5.88
C GLN A 330 -41.07 33.31 -5.29
N THR A 331 -40.39 34.19 -4.53
CA THR A 331 -41.02 35.42 -4.02
C THR A 331 -41.40 36.39 -5.14
N VAL A 332 -40.53 36.60 -6.13
CA VAL A 332 -40.79 37.48 -7.28
C VAL A 332 -41.92 36.95 -8.16
N GLN A 333 -41.94 35.64 -8.42
CA GLN A 333 -42.98 35.02 -9.24
C GLN A 333 -44.36 35.10 -8.58
N LYS A 334 -44.43 35.01 -7.24
CA LYS A 334 -45.69 35.21 -6.49
C LYS A 334 -46.20 36.64 -6.56
N GLN A 335 -45.31 37.65 -6.59
CA GLN A 335 -45.72 39.06 -6.68
C GLN A 335 -46.26 39.44 -8.07
N ALA A 336 -45.74 38.85 -9.14
CA ALA A 336 -46.18 39.16 -10.50
C ALA A 336 -47.63 38.70 -10.80
N PHE A 337 -48.16 37.73 -10.07
CA PHE A 337 -49.52 37.20 -10.28
C PHE A 337 -50.62 37.99 -9.54
N LEU A 338 -50.26 38.89 -8.62
CA LEU A 338 -51.21 39.64 -7.78
C LEU A 338 -51.40 41.12 -8.20
N GLY A 339 -50.90 41.49 -9.38
CA GLY A 339 -51.11 42.82 -9.96
C GLY A 339 -52.57 43.05 -10.34
N GLY A 340 -53.39 43.51 -9.38
CA GLY A 340 -54.77 43.93 -9.68
C GLY A 340 -55.65 44.38 -8.50
N SER A 341 -55.24 44.25 -7.23
CA SER A 341 -56.10 44.70 -6.13
C SER A 341 -55.32 45.37 -5.00
N ASN A 342 -55.57 46.68 -4.81
CA ASN A 342 -55.09 47.52 -3.71
C ASN A 342 -55.67 47.07 -2.37
N LYS A 343 -55.27 45.89 -1.85
CA LYS A 343 -55.57 45.49 -0.48
C LYS A 343 -54.27 45.29 0.29
N THR A 344 -54.14 46.06 1.35
CA THR A 344 -53.03 46.10 2.31
C THR A 344 -52.56 44.69 2.73
N PRO A 345 -51.25 44.40 2.69
CA PRO A 345 -50.74 43.07 2.92
C PRO A 345 -50.78 42.72 4.41
N LYS A 346 -51.56 41.69 4.77
CA LYS A 346 -51.39 41.00 6.05
C LYS A 346 -50.18 40.07 5.92
N SER A 347 -49.19 40.30 6.79
CA SER A 347 -48.02 39.47 7.10
C SER A 347 -48.00 38.10 6.41
N SER A 348 -47.44 38.05 5.21
CA SER A 348 -47.11 36.81 4.52
C SER A 348 -45.98 36.12 5.28
N GLU A 349 -46.23 34.90 5.77
CA GLU A 349 -45.20 33.96 6.22
C GLU A 349 -44.10 33.89 5.16
N GLN A 350 -42.94 34.44 5.50
CA GLN A 350 -41.73 34.25 4.71
C GLN A 350 -41.42 32.75 4.78
N ILE A 351 -41.54 32.06 3.66
CA ILE A 351 -41.12 30.66 3.57
C ILE A 351 -39.65 30.63 4.00
N ALA A 352 -39.38 29.98 5.13
CA ALA A 352 -38.03 29.86 5.63
C ALA A 352 -37.19 29.10 4.60
N PHE A 353 -36.07 29.71 4.23
CA PHE A 353 -35.14 29.17 3.23
C PHE A 353 -34.65 27.73 3.56
N GLU A 354 -34.71 27.33 4.83
CA GLU A 354 -34.28 26.02 5.31
C GLU A 354 -35.15 24.87 4.77
N ASP A 355 -36.39 25.13 4.36
CA ASP A 355 -37.35 24.09 3.94
C ASP A 355 -37.27 23.69 2.45
N ILE A 356 -36.41 24.33 1.66
CA ILE A 356 -36.26 23.99 0.23
C ILE A 356 -35.47 22.69 0.11
N ASP A 357 -36.16 21.60 -0.23
CA ASP A 357 -35.55 20.30 -0.48
C ASP A 357 -34.84 20.26 -1.85
N TYR A 358 -33.78 19.45 -1.98
CA TYR A 358 -33.02 19.27 -3.22
C TYR A 358 -33.87 18.75 -4.38
N ARG A 359 -34.97 18.05 -4.09
CA ARG A 359 -35.96 17.61 -5.09
C ARG A 359 -36.64 18.77 -5.81
N GLN A 360 -36.69 19.96 -5.19
CA GLN A 360 -37.27 21.16 -5.76
C GLN A 360 -36.31 21.92 -6.70
N PHE A 361 -35.05 21.46 -6.81
CA PHE A 361 -34.07 22.08 -7.71
C PHE A 361 -34.39 21.73 -9.15
N THR A 362 -34.51 22.76 -9.99
CA THR A 362 -34.62 22.56 -11.43
C THR A 362 -33.30 22.03 -12.01
N HIS A 363 -33.34 21.48 -13.22
CA HIS A 363 -32.11 21.05 -13.89
C HIS A 363 -31.11 22.20 -14.07
N GLN A 364 -31.61 23.42 -14.30
CA GLN A 364 -30.76 24.60 -14.42
C GLN A 364 -30.08 24.95 -13.09
N ASP A 365 -30.79 24.81 -11.96
CA ASP A 365 -30.21 25.05 -10.63
C ASP A 365 -29.10 24.07 -10.30
N LYS A 366 -29.27 22.78 -10.66
CA LYS A 366 -28.24 21.75 -10.49
C LYS A 366 -27.00 22.06 -11.33
N LYS A 367 -27.19 22.55 -12.56
CA LYS A 367 -26.08 22.97 -13.43
C LYS A 367 -25.34 24.18 -12.87
N VAL A 368 -26.05 25.17 -12.36
CA VAL A 368 -25.46 26.37 -11.73
C VAL A 368 -24.75 25.99 -10.42
N LEU A 369 -25.33 25.09 -9.61
CA LEU A 369 -24.71 24.54 -8.41
C LEU A 369 -23.36 23.90 -8.73
N LEU A 370 -23.33 22.97 -9.70
CA LEU A 370 -22.10 22.30 -10.11
C LEU A 370 -21.08 23.30 -10.66
N LYS A 371 -21.51 24.28 -11.45
CA LYS A 371 -20.62 25.33 -11.96
C LYS A 371 -20.02 26.15 -10.82
N LYS A 372 -20.83 26.58 -9.84
CA LYS A 372 -20.36 27.31 -8.65
C LYS A 372 -19.39 26.46 -7.83
N PHE A 373 -19.72 25.20 -7.58
CA PHE A 373 -18.86 24.27 -6.84
C PHE A 373 -17.51 24.05 -7.52
N LEU A 374 -17.50 23.76 -8.83
CA LEU A 374 -16.27 23.57 -9.62
C LEU A 374 -15.44 24.85 -9.78
N SER A 375 -16.08 26.01 -9.64
CA SER A 375 -15.40 27.32 -9.68
C SER A 375 -14.96 27.79 -8.29
N SER A 376 -15.25 27.03 -7.23
CA SER A 376 -14.82 27.38 -5.88
C SER A 376 -13.30 27.26 -5.78
N GLU A 377 -12.64 28.32 -5.33
CA GLU A 377 -11.19 28.34 -5.13
C GLU A 377 -10.75 27.23 -4.18
N GLN A 378 -11.53 26.95 -3.13
CA GLN A 378 -11.25 25.86 -2.19
C GLN A 378 -11.32 24.47 -2.84
N PHE A 379 -12.25 24.27 -3.79
CA PHE A 379 -12.32 23.03 -4.55
C PHE A 379 -11.11 22.89 -5.49
N LEU A 380 -10.76 23.97 -6.19
CA LEU A 380 -9.63 23.99 -7.11
C LEU A 380 -8.30 23.80 -6.39
N ASP A 381 -8.12 24.43 -5.22
CA ASP A 381 -6.95 24.26 -4.36
C ASP A 381 -6.80 22.81 -3.89
N GLN A 382 -7.89 22.15 -3.51
CA GLN A 382 -7.84 20.75 -3.12
C GLN A 382 -7.55 19.82 -4.30
N ILE A 383 -8.16 20.06 -5.47
CA ILE A 383 -7.82 19.33 -6.69
C ILE A 383 -6.35 19.56 -7.05
N TYR A 384 -5.85 20.79 -6.91
CA TYR A 384 -4.46 21.14 -7.15
C TYR A 384 -3.53 20.41 -6.17
N GLN A 385 -3.84 20.39 -4.88
CA GLN A 385 -3.09 19.63 -3.88
C GLN A 385 -3.11 18.12 -4.18
N LEU A 386 -4.25 17.54 -4.52
CA LEU A 386 -4.34 16.12 -4.85
C LEU A 386 -3.58 15.76 -6.14
N THR A 387 -3.65 16.63 -7.16
CA THR A 387 -3.04 16.38 -8.47
C THR A 387 -1.54 16.64 -8.46
N PHE A 388 -1.09 17.71 -7.79
CA PHE A 388 0.29 18.19 -7.88
C PHE A 388 1.10 18.00 -6.58
N ASN A 389 0.51 18.11 -5.38
CA ASN A 389 1.25 17.84 -4.14
C ASN A 389 1.39 16.33 -3.83
N SER A 390 0.50 15.47 -4.33
CA SER A 390 0.64 14.02 -4.16
C SER A 390 1.91 13.48 -4.85
N GLN A 391 2.31 14.07 -5.99
CA GLN A 391 3.58 13.74 -6.66
C GLN A 391 4.81 14.22 -5.88
N MET A 392 4.72 15.35 -5.17
CA MET A 392 5.82 15.91 -4.37
C MET A 392 5.99 15.20 -3.00
N ALA A 393 4.90 14.75 -2.38
CA ALA A 393 4.97 13.95 -1.15
C ALA A 393 5.50 12.53 -1.41
N SER A 394 5.14 11.93 -2.54
CA SER A 394 5.66 10.63 -2.98
C SER A 394 7.17 10.68 -3.27
N THR A 395 7.66 11.80 -3.80
CA THR A 395 9.09 12.00 -4.06
C THR A 395 9.88 12.43 -2.82
N SER A 396 9.23 13.02 -1.81
CA SER A 396 9.88 13.40 -0.54
C SER A 396 9.88 12.28 0.52
N GLN A 397 8.94 11.33 0.47
CA GLN A 397 8.99 10.09 1.26
C GLN A 397 9.76 8.96 0.58
N LEU A 398 10.09 9.11 -0.71
CA LEU A 398 11.35 8.59 -1.22
C LEU A 398 12.52 9.42 -0.63
N LYS A 399 12.66 9.38 0.71
CA LYS A 399 13.99 9.17 1.27
C LYS A 399 14.46 7.91 0.57
N LEU A 400 15.18 8.10 -0.53
CA LEU A 400 15.93 7.15 -1.32
C LEU A 400 16.38 6.03 -0.37
N ASN A 401 15.53 5.01 -0.23
CA ASN A 401 15.63 3.98 0.77
C ASN A 401 17.05 3.42 0.62
N GLU A 402 17.89 3.44 1.64
CA GLU A 402 19.27 2.92 1.53
C GLU A 402 19.29 1.53 0.86
N LYS A 403 18.18 0.80 0.95
CA LYS A 403 17.89 -0.40 0.18
C LYS A 403 18.11 -0.30 -1.34
N TRP A 404 17.70 0.73 -2.07
CA TRP A 404 17.98 0.77 -3.53
C TRP A 404 19.47 1.04 -3.81
N LYS A 405 20.17 1.78 -2.94
CA LYS A 405 21.64 1.92 -3.03
C LYS A 405 22.34 0.60 -2.73
N GLN A 406 21.83 -0.15 -1.75
CA GLN A 406 22.28 -1.48 -1.42
C GLN A 406 22.03 -2.45 -2.58
N ASP A 407 20.82 -2.46 -3.14
CA ASP A 407 20.39 -3.32 -4.25
C ASP A 407 21.18 -2.97 -5.54
N ALA A 408 21.45 -1.68 -5.80
CA ALA A 408 22.29 -1.23 -6.91
C ALA A 408 23.77 -1.60 -6.72
N ASN A 409 24.30 -1.48 -5.49
CA ASN A 409 25.67 -1.92 -5.17
C ASN A 409 25.81 -3.45 -5.27
N ASP A 410 24.82 -4.21 -4.82
CA ASP A 410 24.81 -5.66 -4.92
C ASP A 410 24.66 -6.13 -6.37
N ALA A 411 23.84 -5.46 -7.18
CA ALA A 411 23.76 -5.71 -8.62
C ALA A 411 25.11 -5.42 -9.30
N THR A 412 25.79 -4.34 -8.94
CA THR A 412 27.11 -3.98 -9.48
C THR A 412 28.17 -5.01 -9.09
N LYS A 413 28.18 -5.48 -7.83
CA LYS A 413 29.06 -6.56 -7.37
C LYS A 413 28.81 -7.87 -8.11
N LYS A 414 27.54 -8.26 -8.29
CA LYS A 414 27.16 -9.45 -9.07
C LYS A 414 27.60 -9.35 -10.53
N PHE A 415 27.44 -8.18 -11.14
CA PHE A 415 27.88 -7.92 -12.51
C PHE A 415 29.41 -7.97 -12.68
N ASN A 416 30.16 -7.42 -11.72
CA ASN A 416 31.63 -7.50 -11.73
C ASN A 416 32.13 -8.93 -11.51
N ASN A 417 31.51 -9.68 -10.59
CA ASN A 417 31.80 -11.11 -10.42
C ASN A 417 31.47 -11.92 -11.68
N PHE A 418 30.39 -11.57 -12.38
CA PHE A 418 30.05 -12.18 -13.66
C PHE A 418 31.07 -11.86 -14.75
N LYS A 419 31.55 -10.60 -14.83
CA LYS A 419 32.66 -10.24 -15.75
C LYS A 419 33.91 -11.05 -15.46
N ILE A 420 34.32 -11.17 -14.19
CA ILE A 420 35.50 -11.95 -13.79
C ILE A 420 35.31 -13.43 -14.14
N TYR A 421 34.12 -13.99 -13.87
CA TYR A 421 33.79 -15.38 -14.22
C TYR A 421 33.82 -15.63 -15.74
N LYS A 422 33.26 -14.70 -16.52
CA LYS A 422 33.26 -14.78 -17.99
C LYS A 422 34.67 -14.69 -18.55
N PHE A 423 35.52 -13.82 -18.01
CA PHE A 423 36.92 -13.72 -18.43
C PHE A 423 37.75 -14.95 -18.02
N ARG A 424 37.49 -15.55 -16.87
CA ARG A 424 38.25 -16.72 -16.39
C ARG A 424 37.90 -18.02 -17.13
N ASN A 425 36.68 -18.14 -17.65
CA ASN A 425 36.20 -19.34 -18.38
C ASN A 425 36.27 -19.22 -19.91
N ILE A 426 36.42 -18.02 -20.47
CA ILE A 426 36.63 -17.86 -21.93
C ILE A 426 38.10 -18.08 -22.30
N THR A 427 39.06 -17.83 -21.40
CA THR A 427 40.50 -18.01 -21.69
C THR A 427 41.05 -19.40 -21.35
N SER A 428 40.23 -20.34 -20.90
CA SER A 428 40.68 -21.67 -20.45
C SER A 428 39.98 -22.86 -21.10
N GLN A 429 39.11 -22.62 -22.09
CA GLN A 429 38.56 -23.68 -22.94
C GLN A 429 39.25 -23.63 -24.32
N PRO A 430 39.90 -24.72 -24.79
CA PRO A 430 40.36 -24.78 -26.17
C PRO A 430 39.12 -24.74 -27.07
N ILE A 431 38.94 -23.61 -27.76
CA ILE A 431 37.87 -23.43 -28.74
C ILE A 431 38.03 -24.55 -29.78
N VAL A 432 37.08 -25.49 -29.75
CA VAL A 432 36.83 -26.41 -30.86
C VAL A 432 36.57 -25.51 -32.07
N LYS A 433 37.54 -25.49 -32.98
CA LYS A 433 37.45 -24.82 -34.28
C LYS A 433 36.27 -25.42 -35.04
N GLN A 434 35.08 -24.85 -34.87
CA GLN A 434 34.02 -25.02 -35.83
C GLN A 434 34.49 -24.30 -37.10
N VAL A 435 34.65 -25.09 -38.15
CA VAL A 435 35.00 -24.66 -39.49
C VAL A 435 33.88 -23.75 -39.97
N ILE A 436 34.10 -22.44 -39.87
CA ILE A 436 33.29 -21.45 -40.59
C ILE A 436 33.57 -21.70 -42.09
N PRO A 437 32.54 -21.94 -42.91
CA PRO A 437 32.74 -22.16 -44.34
C PRO A 437 33.42 -20.93 -44.95
N LYS A 438 34.45 -21.14 -45.79
CA LYS A 438 35.28 -20.08 -46.39
C LYS A 438 34.48 -18.94 -47.05
N GLN A 439 33.23 -19.19 -47.43
CA GLN A 439 32.33 -18.18 -47.98
C GLN A 439 31.95 -17.09 -46.96
N GLU A 440 31.75 -17.41 -45.68
CA GLU A 440 31.36 -16.42 -44.67
C GLU A 440 32.55 -15.56 -44.21
N GLN A 441 33.77 -16.09 -44.26
CA GLN A 441 34.98 -15.29 -44.01
C GLN A 441 35.21 -14.23 -45.09
N ASN A 442 34.92 -14.54 -46.36
CA ASN A 442 35.04 -13.55 -47.43
C ASN A 442 34.00 -12.42 -47.28
N ILE A 443 32.78 -12.74 -46.88
CA ILE A 443 31.72 -11.73 -46.66
C ILE A 443 32.07 -10.81 -45.49
N LEU A 444 32.64 -11.35 -44.40
CA LEU A 444 33.09 -10.55 -43.26
C LEU A 444 34.24 -9.61 -43.63
N THR A 445 35.17 -10.08 -44.46
CA THR A 445 36.31 -9.27 -44.91
C THR A 445 35.83 -8.14 -45.84
N GLU A 446 34.92 -8.44 -46.77
CA GLU A 446 34.35 -7.43 -47.68
C GLU A 446 33.48 -6.38 -46.96
N LEU A 447 32.74 -6.79 -45.92
CA LEU A 447 32.01 -5.85 -45.06
C LEU A 447 32.94 -4.92 -44.28
N GLN A 448 34.08 -5.44 -43.82
CA GLN A 448 35.03 -4.66 -43.05
C GLN A 448 35.76 -3.62 -43.91
N ASP A 449 36.14 -3.98 -45.15
CA ASP A 449 36.71 -3.04 -46.12
C ASP A 449 35.72 -1.91 -46.48
N LYS A 450 34.42 -2.22 -46.61
CA LYS A 450 33.40 -1.18 -46.89
C LYS A 450 33.16 -0.25 -45.70
N VAL A 451 33.31 -0.73 -44.47
CA VAL A 451 33.23 0.11 -43.28
C VAL A 451 34.43 1.06 -43.21
N GLU A 452 35.63 0.57 -43.50
CA GLU A 452 36.84 1.42 -43.55
C GLU A 452 36.75 2.49 -44.65
N GLN A 453 36.26 2.14 -45.85
CA GLN A 453 36.01 3.12 -46.93
C GLN A 453 34.95 4.17 -46.54
N GLY A 454 33.89 3.76 -45.84
CA GLY A 454 32.89 4.68 -45.34
C GLY A 454 33.46 5.65 -44.31
N GLN A 455 34.35 5.15 -43.44
CA GLN A 455 35.04 5.97 -42.44
C GLN A 455 35.97 7.00 -43.09
N GLU A 456 36.75 6.61 -44.10
CA GLU A 456 37.60 7.53 -44.86
C GLU A 456 36.81 8.63 -45.58
N LEU A 457 35.65 8.31 -46.17
CA LEU A 457 34.78 9.29 -46.81
C LEU A 457 34.22 10.29 -45.81
N VAL A 458 33.82 9.82 -44.62
CA VAL A 458 33.36 10.71 -43.54
C VAL A 458 34.48 11.63 -43.09
N ASP A 459 35.70 11.12 -42.92
CA ASP A 459 36.85 11.94 -42.53
C ASP A 459 37.24 12.97 -43.60
N GLN A 460 37.12 12.64 -44.89
CA GLN A 460 37.32 13.58 -46.00
C GLN A 460 36.24 14.67 -46.08
N ILE A 461 34.98 14.35 -45.74
CA ILE A 461 33.89 15.34 -45.68
C ILE A 461 34.08 16.29 -44.49
N VAL A 462 34.64 15.81 -43.38
CA VAL A 462 34.89 16.65 -42.19
C VAL A 462 36.10 17.59 -42.38
N GLN A 463 37.05 17.25 -43.25
CA GLN A 463 38.24 18.05 -43.51
C GLN A 463 38.09 19.12 -44.61
N ASN A 464 37.08 19.03 -45.47
CA ASN A 464 36.75 20.04 -46.49
C ASN A 464 35.59 20.94 -46.03
#